data_AF-A0A0G0KWU3-F1
#
_entry.id   AF-A0A0G0KWU3-F1
#
_cell.length_a   1.000
_cell.length_b   1.000
_cell.length_c   1.000
_cell.angle_alpha   90.00
_cell.angle_beta   90.00
_cell.angle_gamma   90.00
#
_symmetry.space_group_name_H-M   'P 1'
#
loop_
_entity.id
_entity.type
_entity.pdbx_description
1 polymer ?
#
loop_
_entity_poly.entity_id
_entity_poly.type
_entity_poly.pdbx_seq_one_letter_code
_entity_poly.pdbx_strand_id
1 'polypeptide(L)'
;MIILTKINKKYVTPSFILTLVLIASIYGTTSALADDTTYPRIVSKIAQKFGLEEEDVNEVFEQDRLQMWEDRKKTQEERLSDAVSDGIITEEQKRLLIVEMNNWQAERSAQREDRREEMEIFFTENGIDHKKLMPYMGRGRFSGHFPKPVIE
;
A
#
# COMPACT_ATOMS: atom_id res chain seq x y z
N MET A 1 -41.64 18.95 39.95
CA MET A 1 -41.18 17.56 40.11
C MET A 1 -41.19 16.92 38.72
N ILE A 2 -40.01 16.54 38.24
CA ILE A 2 -39.70 16.05 36.90
C ILE A 2 -40.03 14.56 36.83
N ILE A 3 -40.69 14.10 35.75
CA ILE A 3 -40.39 12.80 35.13
C ILE A 3 -40.51 12.97 33.61
N LEU A 4 -39.38 13.02 32.92
CA LEU A 4 -39.27 12.92 31.46
C LEU A 4 -38.99 11.46 31.11
N THR A 5 -39.95 10.80 30.46
CA THR A 5 -39.76 9.44 29.92
C THR A 5 -39.20 9.54 28.50
N LYS A 6 -37.94 9.13 28.34
CA LYS A 6 -37.14 9.18 27.11
C LYS A 6 -37.28 7.88 26.33
N ILE A 7 -37.83 7.86 25.10
CA ILE A 7 -37.83 6.66 24.22
C ILE A 7 -37.59 6.99 22.73
N ASN A 8 -36.46 6.47 22.25
CA ASN A 8 -36.01 5.89 20.96
C ASN A 8 -36.25 6.58 19.60
N LYS A 9 -35.14 7.06 19.01
CA LYS A 9 -34.97 7.38 17.59
C LYS A 9 -35.23 6.14 16.72
N LYS A 10 -36.40 6.08 16.12
CA LYS A 10 -36.63 5.37 14.84
C LYS A 10 -36.16 6.29 13.70
N TYR A 11 -35.86 5.70 12.56
CA TYR A 11 -35.43 6.31 11.28
C TYR A 11 -33.91 6.52 11.09
N VAL A 12 -33.20 5.42 10.80
CA VAL A 12 -32.00 5.43 9.94
C VAL A 12 -32.47 4.87 8.60
N THR A 13 -32.66 5.74 7.62
CA THR A 13 -32.99 5.38 6.24
C THR A 13 -31.72 4.93 5.50
N PRO A 14 -31.61 3.68 5.04
CA PRO A 14 -30.49 3.27 4.19
C PRO A 14 -30.83 3.64 2.74
N SER A 15 -30.10 4.61 2.17
CA SER A 15 -30.17 4.87 0.73
C SER A 15 -29.37 3.80 -0.01
N PHE A 16 -30.10 2.92 -0.69
CA PHE A 16 -29.60 1.98 -1.69
C PHE A 16 -28.85 2.72 -2.81
N ILE A 17 -27.60 2.35 -3.08
CA ILE A 17 -27.04 2.41 -4.44
C ILE A 17 -26.49 1.02 -4.74
N LEU A 18 -27.24 0.30 -5.57
CA LEU A 18 -26.99 -1.07 -5.98
C LEU A 18 -26.26 -1.02 -7.33
N THR A 19 -24.93 -0.91 -7.32
CA THR A 19 -24.10 -1.08 -8.53
C THR A 19 -23.58 -2.52 -8.58
N LEU A 20 -24.30 -3.35 -9.34
CA LEU A 20 -23.91 -4.72 -9.69
C LEU A 20 -22.75 -4.67 -10.69
N VAL A 21 -21.52 -4.76 -10.19
CA VAL A 21 -20.33 -5.01 -11.02
C VAL A 21 -20.00 -6.50 -10.92
N LEU A 22 -20.52 -7.26 -11.89
CA LEU A 22 -20.06 -8.62 -12.18
C LEU A 22 -18.70 -8.51 -12.87
N ILE A 23 -17.61 -8.77 -12.13
CA ILE A 23 -16.32 -9.06 -12.75
C ILE A 23 -15.84 -10.40 -12.21
N ALA A 24 -15.90 -11.40 -13.09
CA ALA A 24 -15.13 -12.62 -12.96
C ALA A 24 -13.65 -12.27 -13.16
N SER A 25 -12.83 -12.47 -12.13
CA SER A 25 -11.38 -12.52 -12.28
C SER A 25 -10.84 -13.66 -11.44
N ILE A 26 -11.01 -14.87 -11.96
CA ILE A 26 -10.31 -16.04 -11.47
C ILE A 26 -9.04 -16.20 -12.31
N TYR A 27 -7.90 -16.24 -11.61
CA TYR A 27 -6.56 -16.63 -12.06
C TYR A 27 -5.85 -15.74 -13.08
N GLY A 28 -4.85 -15.00 -12.59
CA GLY A 28 -3.85 -14.37 -13.44
C GLY A 28 -3.06 -13.24 -12.78
N THR A 29 -2.70 -13.34 -11.50
CA THR A 29 -1.69 -12.43 -10.96
C THR A 29 -0.32 -12.89 -11.45
N THR A 30 0.12 -12.39 -12.61
CA THR A 30 1.54 -12.32 -12.88
C THR A 30 2.13 -11.45 -11.78
N SER A 31 2.88 -12.06 -10.88
CA SER A 31 3.73 -11.35 -9.92
C SER A 31 4.66 -10.46 -10.72
N ALA A 32 4.35 -9.16 -10.78
CA ALA A 32 5.29 -8.18 -11.24
C ALA A 32 6.48 -8.23 -10.27
N LEU A 33 7.63 -8.68 -10.76
CA LEU A 33 8.89 -8.55 -10.04
C LEU A 33 9.21 -7.05 -10.02
N ALA A 34 8.93 -6.40 -8.89
CA ALA A 34 9.44 -5.07 -8.66
C ALA A 34 10.97 -5.16 -8.53
N ASP A 35 11.70 -4.43 -9.36
CA ASP A 35 13.16 -4.36 -9.30
C ASP A 35 13.59 -3.69 -7.97
N ASP A 36 13.87 -4.53 -6.97
CA ASP A 36 14.05 -4.15 -5.58
C ASP A 36 15.50 -3.78 -5.28
N THR A 37 15.89 -2.56 -5.69
CA THR A 37 17.18 -1.98 -5.29
C THR A 37 17.19 -1.41 -3.86
N THR A 38 16.19 -1.73 -3.02
CA THR A 38 16.01 -1.09 -1.69
C THR A 38 16.81 -1.78 -0.58
N TYR A 39 17.12 -3.08 -0.71
CA TYR A 39 17.81 -3.88 0.33
C TYR A 39 19.30 -4.20 0.15
N PRO A 40 20.01 -3.82 -0.94
CA PRO A 40 21.36 -4.33 -1.17
C PRO A 40 22.34 -3.94 -0.06
N ARG A 41 22.08 -2.83 0.68
CA ARG A 41 23.01 -2.37 1.71
C ARG A 41 22.98 -3.16 3.01
N ILE A 42 21.84 -3.73 3.42
CA ILE A 42 21.77 -4.50 4.68
C ILE A 42 22.06 -5.98 4.44
N VAL A 43 21.54 -6.53 3.34
CA VAL A 43 21.85 -7.89 2.87
C VAL A 43 23.35 -8.04 2.69
N SER A 44 23.99 -7.14 1.91
CA SER A 44 25.44 -7.18 1.68
C SER A 44 26.25 -6.99 2.97
N LYS A 45 25.81 -6.15 3.90
CA LYS A 45 26.49 -6.00 5.21
C LYS A 45 26.39 -7.25 6.08
N ILE A 46 25.25 -7.94 6.08
CA ILE A 46 25.04 -9.17 6.86
C ILE A 46 25.86 -10.29 6.22
N ALA A 47 25.75 -10.47 4.91
CA ALA A 47 26.53 -11.44 4.15
C ALA A 47 28.04 -11.26 4.39
N GLN A 48 28.57 -10.05 4.22
CA GLN A 48 29.99 -9.76 4.46
C GLN A 48 30.41 -9.96 5.91
N LYS A 49 29.58 -9.54 6.89
CA LYS A 49 29.95 -9.62 8.31
C LYS A 49 30.00 -11.06 8.83
N PHE A 50 29.12 -11.93 8.31
CA PHE A 50 28.98 -13.31 8.77
C PHE A 50 29.51 -14.35 7.77
N GLY A 51 30.02 -13.91 6.61
CA GLY A 51 30.53 -14.80 5.57
C GLY A 51 29.43 -15.68 4.93
N LEU A 52 28.23 -15.13 4.77
CA LEU A 52 27.09 -15.82 4.14
C LEU A 52 26.98 -15.44 2.66
N GLU A 53 26.30 -16.27 1.87
CA GLU A 53 25.96 -15.92 0.49
C GLU A 53 24.88 -14.81 0.47
N GLU A 54 25.05 -13.80 -0.38
CA GLU A 54 24.10 -12.67 -0.45
C GLU A 54 22.71 -13.12 -0.91
N GLU A 55 22.64 -14.14 -1.78
CA GLU A 55 21.39 -14.69 -2.32
C GLU A 55 20.55 -15.34 -1.22
N ASP A 56 21.15 -16.20 -0.39
CA ASP A 56 20.48 -16.84 0.75
C ASP A 56 19.93 -15.81 1.75
N VAL A 57 20.71 -14.78 2.05
CA VAL A 57 20.27 -13.71 2.95
C VAL A 57 19.11 -12.94 2.31
N ASN A 58 19.19 -12.64 1.01
CA ASN A 58 18.12 -11.96 0.28
C ASN A 58 16.82 -12.78 0.28
N GLU A 59 16.90 -14.10 0.05
CA GLU A 59 15.75 -14.99 0.08
C GLU A 59 15.02 -14.94 1.43
N VAL A 60 15.76 -14.99 2.54
CA VAL A 60 15.18 -14.89 3.88
C VAL A 60 14.42 -13.56 4.08
N PHE A 61 14.99 -12.45 3.61
CA PHE A 61 14.30 -11.16 3.67
C PHE A 61 13.05 -11.11 2.79
N GLU A 62 13.09 -11.70 1.60
CA GLU A 62 11.92 -11.78 0.71
C GLU A 62 10.81 -12.66 1.31
N GLN A 63 11.16 -13.79 1.91
CA GLN A 63 10.20 -14.63 2.64
C GLN A 63 9.57 -13.87 3.82
N ASP A 64 10.37 -13.19 4.65
CA ASP A 64 9.87 -12.39 5.78
C ASP A 64 8.98 -11.23 5.32
N ARG A 65 9.33 -10.55 4.22
CA ARG A 65 8.49 -9.53 3.60
C ARG A 65 7.13 -10.10 3.22
N LEU A 66 7.11 -11.21 2.47
CA LEU A 66 5.87 -11.84 2.02
C LEU A 66 5.00 -12.22 3.23
N GLN A 67 5.60 -12.83 4.25
CA GLN A 67 4.90 -13.14 5.49
C GLN A 67 4.34 -11.88 6.17
N MET A 68 5.12 -10.80 6.25
CA MET A 68 4.66 -9.54 6.84
C MET A 68 3.50 -8.91 6.04
N TRP A 69 3.49 -9.06 4.72
CA TRP A 69 2.37 -8.62 3.88
C TRP A 69 1.10 -9.43 4.16
N GLU A 70 1.23 -10.75 4.29
CA GLU A 70 0.12 -11.64 4.64
C GLU A 70 -0.43 -11.34 6.04
N ASP A 71 0.44 -11.17 7.03
CA ASP A 71 0.06 -10.83 8.41
C ASP A 71 -0.68 -9.49 8.48
N ARG A 72 -0.26 -8.50 7.70
CA ARG A 72 -0.97 -7.22 7.59
C ARG A 72 -2.35 -7.39 6.98
N LYS A 73 -2.48 -8.16 5.89
CA LYS A 73 -3.78 -8.44 5.27
C LYS A 73 -4.71 -9.13 6.26
N LYS A 74 -4.22 -10.16 6.94
CA LYS A 74 -4.97 -10.89 7.95
C LYS A 74 -5.43 -9.99 9.10
N THR A 75 -4.53 -9.18 9.66
CA THR A 75 -4.87 -8.23 10.73
C THR A 75 -5.93 -7.22 10.28
N GLN A 76 -5.88 -6.78 9.02
CA GLN A 76 -6.86 -5.87 8.45
C GLN A 76 -8.24 -6.55 8.32
N GLU A 77 -8.27 -7.79 7.85
CA GLU A 77 -9.50 -8.59 7.73
C GLU A 77 -10.13 -8.91 9.10
N GLU A 78 -9.31 -9.22 10.10
CA GLU A 78 -9.75 -9.44 11.48
C GLU A 78 -10.43 -8.18 12.03
N ARG A 79 -9.81 -7.00 11.91
CA ARG A 79 -10.42 -5.72 12.34
C ARG A 79 -11.75 -5.42 11.65
N LEU A 80 -11.87 -5.77 10.37
CA LEU A 80 -13.15 -5.60 9.67
C LEU A 80 -14.19 -6.61 10.15
N SER A 81 -13.77 -7.81 10.54
CA SER A 81 -14.67 -8.82 11.12
C SER A 81 -15.18 -8.40 12.50
N ASP A 82 -14.32 -7.79 13.31
CA ASP A 82 -14.70 -7.17 14.58
C ASP A 82 -15.73 -6.05 14.33
N ALA A 83 -15.49 -5.19 13.33
CA ALA A 83 -16.43 -4.13 12.97
C ALA A 83 -17.79 -4.66 12.46
N VAL A 84 -17.83 -5.85 11.83
CA VAL A 84 -19.10 -6.53 11.49
C VAL A 84 -19.79 -7.05 12.75
N SER A 85 -19.03 -7.69 13.64
CA SER A 85 -19.54 -8.24 14.90
C SER A 85 -20.12 -7.15 15.81
N ASP A 86 -19.48 -5.98 15.83
CA ASP A 86 -19.93 -4.77 16.52
C ASP A 86 -21.12 -4.08 15.81
N GLY A 87 -21.52 -4.57 14.64
CA GLY A 87 -22.62 -4.02 13.84
C GLY A 87 -22.35 -2.65 13.22
N ILE A 88 -21.08 -2.22 13.19
CA ILE A 88 -20.65 -0.95 12.58
C ILE A 88 -20.75 -1.02 11.05
N ILE A 89 -20.40 -2.18 10.49
CA ILE A 89 -20.50 -2.47 9.05
C ILE A 89 -21.22 -3.81 8.82
N THR A 90 -21.70 -4.03 7.61
CA THR A 90 -22.24 -5.33 7.17
C THR A 90 -21.17 -6.20 6.53
N GLU A 91 -21.40 -7.51 6.41
CA GLU A 91 -20.51 -8.42 5.65
C GLU A 91 -20.32 -7.97 4.20
N GLU A 92 -21.33 -7.38 3.58
CA GLU A 92 -21.21 -6.83 2.23
C GLU A 92 -20.28 -5.61 2.19
N GLN A 93 -20.37 -4.72 3.16
CA GLN A 93 -19.48 -3.56 3.26
C GLN A 93 -18.03 -3.98 3.55
N LYS A 94 -17.82 -5.01 4.37
CA LYS A 94 -16.50 -5.62 4.58
C LYS A 94 -15.90 -6.11 3.25
N ARG A 95 -16.67 -6.83 2.43
CA ARG A 95 -16.21 -7.29 1.10
C ARG A 95 -15.78 -6.13 0.21
N LEU A 96 -16.60 -5.08 0.12
CA LEU A 96 -16.28 -3.88 -0.67
C LEU A 96 -15.00 -3.20 -0.19
N LEU A 97 -14.83 -3.05 1.13
CA LEU A 97 -13.62 -2.45 1.71
C LEU A 97 -12.36 -3.26 1.38
N ILE A 98 -12.43 -4.60 1.44
CA ILE A 98 -11.30 -5.46 1.08
C ILE A 98 -10.89 -5.26 -0.39
N VAL A 99 -11.86 -5.24 -1.31
CA VAL A 99 -11.61 -4.98 -2.73
C VAL A 99 -10.96 -3.60 -2.93
N GLU A 100 -11.53 -2.57 -2.32
CA GLU A 100 -11.04 -1.21 -2.47
C GLU A 100 -9.64 -1.01 -1.88
N MET A 101 -9.34 -1.63 -0.74
CA MET A 101 -8.00 -1.60 -0.15
C MET A 101 -6.96 -2.26 -1.07
N ASN A 102 -7.31 -3.39 -1.71
CA ASN A 102 -6.44 -4.03 -2.70
C ASN A 102 -6.22 -3.14 -3.92
N ASN A 103 -7.28 -2.47 -4.41
CA ASN A 103 -7.17 -1.50 -5.51
C ASN A 103 -6.24 -0.34 -5.15
N TRP A 104 -6.41 0.28 -3.98
CA TRP A 104 -5.51 1.35 -3.51
C TRP A 104 -4.07 0.89 -3.32
N GLN A 105 -3.86 -0.37 -2.94
CA GLN A 105 -2.52 -0.93 -2.83
C GLN A 105 -1.87 -1.09 -4.22
N ALA A 106 -2.62 -1.59 -5.21
CA ALA A 106 -2.17 -1.69 -6.59
C ALA A 106 -1.89 -0.31 -7.20
N GLU A 107 -2.81 0.63 -7.03
CA GLU A 107 -2.68 2.00 -7.53
C GLU A 107 -1.47 2.71 -6.90
N ARG A 108 -1.29 2.62 -5.58
CA ARG A 108 -0.12 3.21 -4.91
C ARG A 108 1.19 2.60 -5.40
N SER A 109 1.18 1.35 -5.83
CA SER A 109 2.36 0.68 -6.38
C SER A 109 2.65 1.16 -7.79
N ALA A 110 1.62 1.28 -8.64
CA ALA A 110 1.75 1.85 -9.99
C ALA A 110 2.22 3.31 -9.95
N GLN A 111 1.56 4.18 -9.17
CA GLN A 111 1.94 5.58 -9.05
C GLN A 111 3.34 5.78 -8.44
N ARG A 112 3.89 4.80 -7.71
CA ARG A 112 5.28 4.90 -7.21
C ARG A 112 6.27 4.83 -8.36
N GLU A 113 5.98 4.03 -9.38
CA GLU A 113 6.83 3.90 -10.56
C GLU A 113 6.74 5.16 -11.41
N ASP A 114 5.52 5.60 -11.72
CA ASP A 114 5.28 6.86 -12.45
C ASP A 114 6.01 8.04 -11.77
N ARG A 115 5.91 8.15 -10.43
CA ARG A 115 6.59 9.21 -9.68
C ARG A 115 8.12 9.10 -9.69
N ARG A 116 8.66 7.88 -9.79
CA ARG A 116 10.12 7.69 -9.92
C ARG A 116 10.59 8.20 -11.27
N GLU A 117 9.88 7.84 -12.34
CA GLU A 117 10.17 8.28 -13.71
C GLU A 117 10.06 9.81 -13.82
N GLU A 118 8.98 10.40 -13.32
CA GLU A 118 8.79 11.86 -13.31
C GLU A 118 9.95 12.58 -12.60
N MET A 119 10.45 12.01 -11.50
CA MET A 119 11.58 12.57 -10.76
C MET A 119 12.91 12.43 -11.48
N GLU A 120 13.14 11.30 -12.16
CA GLU A 120 14.33 11.10 -12.96
C GLU A 120 14.39 12.09 -14.14
N ILE A 121 13.24 12.34 -14.78
CA ILE A 121 13.09 13.34 -15.83
C ILE A 121 13.40 14.74 -15.26
N PHE A 122 12.75 15.14 -14.17
CA PHE A 122 12.96 16.45 -13.55
C PHE A 122 14.44 16.69 -13.21
N PHE A 123 15.13 15.70 -12.65
CA PHE A 123 16.55 15.83 -12.33
C PHE A 123 17.42 15.95 -13.59
N THR A 124 17.11 15.19 -14.63
CA THR A 124 17.85 15.22 -15.89
C THR A 124 17.68 16.58 -16.59
N GLU A 125 16.45 17.08 -16.69
CA GLU A 125 16.14 18.37 -17.33
C GLU A 125 16.78 19.55 -16.59
N ASN A 126 16.85 19.48 -15.26
CA ASN A 126 17.40 20.57 -14.43
C ASN A 126 18.90 20.41 -14.15
N GLY A 127 19.58 19.41 -14.72
CA GLY A 127 21.00 19.16 -14.48
C GLY A 127 21.33 18.82 -13.02
N ILE A 128 20.36 18.29 -12.28
CA ILE A 128 20.52 17.92 -10.87
C ILE A 128 21.06 16.51 -10.78
N ASP A 129 22.26 16.36 -10.24
CA ASP A 129 22.85 15.05 -9.95
C ASP A 129 22.19 14.43 -8.70
N HIS A 130 21.16 13.61 -8.91
CA HIS A 130 20.39 12.98 -7.85
C HIS A 130 21.27 12.14 -6.90
N LYS A 131 22.36 11.53 -7.40
CA LYS A 131 23.27 10.71 -6.59
C LYS A 131 24.06 11.56 -5.61
N LYS A 132 24.48 12.75 -6.03
CA LYS A 132 25.12 13.76 -5.15
C LYS A 132 24.14 14.39 -4.17
N LEU A 133 22.85 14.45 -4.51
CA LEU A 133 21.80 15.00 -3.66
C LEU A 133 21.32 14.02 -2.57
N MET A 134 21.45 12.71 -2.82
CA MET A 134 20.99 11.65 -1.92
C MET A 134 21.47 11.77 -0.45
N PRO A 135 22.73 12.16 -0.15
CA PRO A 135 23.19 12.36 1.23
C PRO A 135 22.47 13.48 1.98
N TYR A 136 21.98 14.51 1.27
CA TYR A 136 21.37 15.70 1.88
C TYR A 136 19.86 15.56 2.08
N MET A 137 19.18 14.83 1.19
CA MET A 137 17.72 14.69 1.24
C MET A 137 17.26 13.38 1.88
N GLY A 138 18.15 12.43 2.11
CA GLY A 138 17.81 11.13 2.67
C GLY A 138 17.04 10.24 1.67
N ARG A 139 17.15 8.91 1.84
CA ARG A 139 16.71 7.93 0.83
C ARG A 139 15.19 7.87 0.58
N GLY A 140 14.36 8.48 1.43
CA GLY A 140 12.89 8.40 1.34
C GLY A 140 12.19 9.64 0.77
N ARG A 141 12.90 10.75 0.53
CA ARG A 141 12.27 12.04 0.20
C ARG A 141 12.06 12.28 -1.30
N PHE A 142 12.55 11.39 -2.16
CA PHE A 142 12.39 11.49 -3.61
C PHE A 142 11.07 10.87 -4.14
N SER A 143 10.16 10.44 -3.26
CA SER A 143 8.86 9.85 -3.63
C SER A 143 7.67 10.82 -3.41
N GLY A 144 7.94 12.11 -3.23
CA GLY A 144 6.92 13.15 -3.08
C GLY A 144 6.17 13.45 -4.39
N HIS A 145 5.01 14.11 -4.29
CA HIS A 145 4.30 14.64 -5.44
C HIS A 145 5.03 15.89 -5.95
N PHE A 146 5.61 15.82 -7.14
CA PHE A 146 6.16 16.97 -7.85
C PHE A 146 5.18 17.38 -8.94
N PRO A 147 4.99 18.69 -9.18
CA PRO A 147 4.18 19.15 -10.29
C PRO A 147 4.82 18.70 -11.60
N LYS A 148 4.00 18.20 -12.53
CA LYS A 148 4.46 17.77 -13.85
C LYS A 148 5.19 18.93 -14.55
N PRO A 149 6.33 18.68 -15.21
CA PRO A 149 6.99 19.72 -15.98
C PRO A 149 6.02 20.25 -17.05
N VAL A 150 5.79 21.55 -17.04
CA VAL A 150 5.10 22.23 -18.14
C VAL A 150 6.12 22.36 -19.25
N ILE A 151 6.02 21.48 -20.24
CA ILE A 151 6.75 21.65 -21.49
C ILE A 151 6.02 22.77 -22.24
N GLU A 152 6.60 23.97 -22.25
CA GLU A 152 6.17 25.09 -23.10
C GLU A 152 6.54 24.87 -24.57
#